data_AF-A0A2V5VSJ8-F1
#
_entry.id   AF-A0A2V5VSJ8-F1
#
_cell.length_a   1.000
_cell.length_b   1.000
_cell.length_c   1.000
_cell.angle_alpha   90.00
_cell.angle_beta   90.00
_cell.angle_gamma   90.00
#
_symmetry.space_group_name_H-M   'P 1'
#
loop_
_entity.id
_entity.type
_entity.pdbx_description
1 polymer ?
#
loop_
_entity_poly.entity_id
_entity_poly.type
_entity_poly.pdbx_seq_one_letter_code
_entity_poly.pdbx_strand_id
1 'polypeptide(L)'
;MLRLNTQRRSIKVSRRVCISIAIWALVCSPVHATRGSEPAPSAIAKSAPISNREAAEFVKEYYAELSRSDISGVVAKFGESVNYREDRQRDRAYIEKDLRAYVARSPSLNLKPETVTISAKDDGSAKLNFNLVYLVANQSNKKSLSGHSSNTWIVRRVNGEMKIVSQREAVHPNSIAADKPPHNQSYEDDEALSDEELKKRGDTQIEIPTAKASKPSIAPAAKAAHKSPADFIIALDIGHTPLRGGAISARGVFEYRFNRRLVAELFAQLQAIGFIRAFVINPQGDEISLVHRSAEANQQKADLFLAIHHDSVKDKYLKNWEFDGKTRKYCDDFHGYSIFISRKNAKADESAQFADKLGRALLEAGLTPTLHHVAQENRPILDRTKGIYAFDDLVVLKTAKMPALLLECGVIVNRAEEEKLNNAVY
;
A
#
# COMPACT_ATOMS: atom_id res chain seq x y z
N MET A 1 10.16 -78.22 21.47
CA MET A 1 9.58 -78.46 22.82
C MET A 1 8.37 -77.55 23.01
N LEU A 2 7.64 -77.71 24.13
CA LEU A 2 6.47 -76.97 24.64
C LEU A 2 6.08 -75.69 23.85
N ARG A 3 4.90 -75.59 23.22
CA ARG A 3 3.54 -75.46 23.82
C ARG A 3 3.44 -74.48 25.00
N LEU A 4 2.71 -73.39 24.78
CA LEU A 4 1.52 -73.08 25.58
C LEU A 4 0.52 -72.27 24.73
N ASN A 5 -0.77 -72.41 25.02
CA ASN A 5 -1.88 -71.89 24.22
C ASN A 5 -3.08 -71.64 25.14
N THR A 6 -3.53 -70.38 25.24
CA THR A 6 -4.70 -70.02 26.04
C THR A 6 -5.60 -69.01 25.32
N GLN A 7 -6.10 -69.44 24.17
CA GLN A 7 -7.38 -69.02 23.59
C GLN A 7 -8.45 -68.67 24.66
N ARG A 8 -9.15 -67.52 24.51
CA ARG A 8 -10.63 -67.34 24.59
C ARG A 8 -11.03 -65.86 24.40
N ARG A 9 -11.78 -65.51 23.35
CA ARG A 9 -13.28 -65.47 23.21
C ARG A 9 -13.90 -64.15 23.70
N SER A 10 -14.95 -63.59 23.08
CA SER A 10 -15.53 -63.85 21.74
C SER A 10 -16.58 -62.82 21.31
N ILE A 11 -16.58 -62.48 20.00
CA ILE A 11 -17.74 -62.44 19.08
C ILE A 11 -19.06 -61.82 19.57
N LYS A 12 -19.51 -60.74 18.89
CA LYS A 12 -20.85 -60.54 18.24
C LYS A 12 -20.96 -59.09 17.70
N VAL A 13 -21.64 -58.75 16.59
CA VAL A 13 -22.08 -59.47 15.37
C VAL A 13 -22.51 -58.40 14.33
N SER A 14 -22.11 -58.42 13.04
CA SER A 14 -22.89 -58.85 11.84
C SER A 14 -24.36 -58.34 11.79
N ARG A 15 -25.00 -57.80 10.73
CA ARG A 15 -24.88 -57.76 9.25
C ARG A 15 -25.24 -56.32 8.75
N ARG A 16 -25.21 -55.88 7.47
CA ARG A 16 -25.36 -56.46 6.10
C ARG A 16 -24.36 -55.78 5.11
N VAL A 17 -23.91 -56.26 3.93
CA VAL A 17 -24.18 -57.41 3.01
C VAL A 17 -24.87 -57.03 1.66
N CYS A 18 -24.12 -57.19 0.55
CA CYS A 18 -24.49 -57.19 -0.89
C CYS A 18 -24.94 -55.84 -1.52
N ILE A 19 -24.89 -55.59 -2.86
CA ILE A 19 -24.78 -56.46 -4.07
C ILE A 19 -23.62 -55.99 -5.00
N SER A 20 -23.25 -56.79 -6.02
CA SER A 20 -22.17 -56.49 -6.99
C SER A 20 -22.54 -56.80 -8.45
N ILE A 21 -21.97 -56.02 -9.39
CA ILE A 21 -21.71 -56.33 -10.83
C ILE A 21 -22.91 -56.53 -11.79
N ALA A 22 -22.90 -55.82 -12.95
CA ALA A 22 -22.96 -56.41 -14.31
C ALA A 22 -23.14 -55.34 -15.43
N ILE A 23 -22.64 -55.65 -16.65
CA ILE A 23 -22.92 -54.98 -17.95
C ILE A 23 -22.34 -53.54 -18.08
N TRP A 24 -21.60 -53.13 -19.12
CA TRP A 24 -21.03 -53.83 -20.31
C TRP A 24 -19.76 -53.12 -20.81
N ALA A 25 -19.15 -53.58 -21.92
CA ALA A 25 -18.07 -52.89 -22.63
C ALA A 25 -18.02 -53.26 -24.13
N LEU A 26 -17.15 -52.55 -24.88
CA LEU A 26 -16.57 -52.86 -26.21
C LEU A 26 -17.24 -52.35 -27.52
N VAL A 27 -16.35 -52.08 -28.49
CA VAL A 27 -16.50 -51.84 -29.95
C VAL A 27 -17.25 -50.58 -30.46
N CYS A 28 -16.49 -49.51 -30.77
CA CYS A 28 -16.34 -48.97 -32.14
C CYS A 28 -15.42 -47.72 -32.19
N SER A 29 -14.40 -47.77 -33.04
CA SER A 29 -13.58 -46.62 -33.51
C SER A 29 -14.16 -46.14 -34.87
N PRO A 30 -13.93 -44.90 -35.38
CA PRO A 30 -12.59 -44.30 -35.56
C PRO A 30 -12.48 -42.75 -35.50
N VAL A 31 -11.37 -42.25 -36.06
CA VAL A 31 -10.97 -40.84 -36.36
C VAL A 31 -10.16 -40.12 -35.27
N HIS A 32 -9.13 -39.40 -35.70
CA HIS A 32 -8.08 -38.79 -34.88
C HIS A 32 -8.39 -37.36 -34.44
N ALA A 33 -7.92 -37.00 -33.25
CA ALA A 33 -7.40 -35.66 -32.95
C ALA A 33 -6.25 -35.79 -31.95
N THR A 34 -5.03 -35.43 -32.35
CA THR A 34 -3.85 -35.52 -31.48
C THR A 34 -3.83 -34.38 -30.46
N ARG A 35 -4.25 -34.65 -29.21
CA ARG A 35 -3.91 -33.78 -28.09
C ARG A 35 -2.44 -34.01 -27.72
N GLY A 36 -1.58 -33.07 -28.15
CA GLY A 36 -0.25 -32.92 -27.56
C GLY A 36 -0.35 -32.62 -26.07
N SER A 37 0.69 -32.97 -25.32
CA SER A 37 0.78 -32.69 -23.88
C SER A 37 0.71 -31.18 -23.60
N GLU A 38 -0.22 -30.75 -22.77
CA GLU A 38 -0.13 -29.42 -22.15
C GLU A 38 1.17 -29.36 -21.32
N PRO A 39 2.01 -28.33 -21.48
CA PRO A 39 3.18 -28.16 -20.63
C PRO A 39 2.73 -27.81 -19.21
N ALA A 40 3.46 -28.30 -18.21
CA ALA A 40 3.30 -27.84 -16.84
C ALA A 40 3.48 -26.30 -16.77
N PRO A 41 2.76 -25.59 -15.89
CA PRO A 41 2.85 -24.13 -15.79
C PRO A 41 4.30 -23.72 -15.54
N SER A 42 4.89 -23.01 -16.52
CA SER A 42 6.28 -22.58 -16.45
C SER A 42 6.48 -21.70 -15.23
N ALA A 43 7.44 -22.05 -14.38
CA ALA A 43 7.88 -21.18 -13.30
C ALA A 43 8.39 -19.87 -13.92
N ILE A 44 7.74 -18.75 -13.60
CA ILE A 44 8.19 -17.43 -14.05
C ILE A 44 9.56 -17.19 -13.45
N ALA A 45 10.61 -17.28 -14.27
CA ALA A 45 11.98 -17.03 -13.85
C ALA A 45 12.06 -15.60 -13.29
N LYS A 46 12.54 -15.45 -12.04
CA LYS A 46 12.78 -14.13 -11.44
C LYS A 46 13.65 -13.32 -12.39
N SER A 47 13.17 -12.16 -12.84
CA SER A 47 13.96 -11.27 -13.67
C SER A 47 15.20 -10.80 -12.91
N ALA A 48 16.38 -10.94 -13.52
CA ALA A 48 17.64 -10.55 -12.90
C ALA A 48 17.56 -9.12 -12.33
N PRO A 49 18.07 -8.89 -11.09
CA PRO A 49 18.13 -7.55 -10.51
C PRO A 49 18.76 -6.51 -11.45
N ILE A 50 18.40 -5.24 -11.26
CA ILE A 50 18.98 -4.14 -12.01
C ILE A 50 20.32 -3.77 -11.36
N SER A 51 21.40 -3.77 -12.14
CA SER A 51 22.73 -3.40 -11.64
C SER A 51 22.94 -1.88 -11.58
N ASN A 52 23.86 -1.43 -10.72
CA ASN A 52 24.26 -0.03 -10.60
C ASN A 52 24.70 0.56 -11.94
N ARG A 53 25.37 -0.25 -12.77
CA ARG A 53 25.83 0.13 -14.10
C ARG A 53 24.64 0.41 -15.04
N GLU A 54 23.74 -0.57 -15.19
CA GLU A 54 22.55 -0.42 -16.04
C GLU A 54 21.72 0.80 -15.63
N ALA A 55 21.53 1.02 -14.33
CA ALA A 55 20.77 2.16 -13.81
C ALA A 55 21.45 3.51 -14.12
N ALA A 56 22.77 3.59 -13.99
CA ALA A 56 23.53 4.79 -14.32
C ALA A 56 23.53 5.08 -15.84
N GLU A 57 23.67 4.04 -16.66
CA GLU A 57 23.57 4.14 -18.14
C GLU A 57 22.16 4.59 -18.56
N PHE A 58 21.10 4.00 -17.99
CA PHE A 58 19.69 4.33 -18.28
C PHE A 58 19.30 5.78 -17.91
N VAL A 59 19.71 6.26 -16.73
CA VAL A 59 19.47 7.66 -16.33
C VAL A 59 20.24 8.63 -17.22
N LYS A 60 21.50 8.31 -17.55
CA LYS A 60 22.34 9.11 -18.46
C LYS A 60 21.73 9.20 -19.87
N GLU A 61 21.23 8.08 -20.42
CA GLU A 61 20.53 8.07 -21.71
C GLU A 61 19.29 8.95 -21.72
N TYR A 62 18.42 8.82 -20.71
CA TYR A 62 17.18 9.61 -20.61
C TYR A 62 17.47 11.12 -20.73
N TYR A 63 18.44 11.63 -19.96
CA TYR A 63 18.77 13.06 -20.01
C TYR A 63 19.50 13.44 -21.30
N ALA A 64 20.31 12.55 -21.88
CA ALA A 64 20.95 12.79 -23.17
C ALA A 64 19.93 12.86 -24.33
N GLU A 65 18.90 12.02 -24.33
CA GLU A 65 17.78 12.07 -25.29
C GLU A 65 16.94 13.34 -25.11
N LEU A 66 16.58 13.67 -23.87
CA LEU A 66 15.84 14.89 -23.55
C LEU A 66 16.60 16.16 -23.95
N SER A 67 17.92 16.21 -23.73
CA SER A 67 18.80 17.30 -24.20
C SER A 67 18.91 17.38 -25.73
N ARG A 68 18.67 16.29 -26.46
CA ARG A 68 18.53 16.29 -27.93
C ARG A 68 17.11 16.57 -28.43
N SER A 69 16.16 16.83 -27.52
CA SER A 69 14.72 16.93 -27.82
C SER A 69 14.08 15.66 -28.40
N ASP A 70 14.70 14.49 -28.21
CA ASP A 70 14.15 13.20 -28.63
C ASP A 70 13.09 12.73 -27.62
N ILE A 71 11.89 13.30 -27.72
CA ILE A 71 10.78 12.94 -26.84
C ILE A 71 10.32 11.49 -27.09
N SER A 72 10.54 10.93 -28.28
CA SER A 72 10.11 9.57 -28.62
C SER A 72 10.92 8.53 -27.83
N GLY A 73 12.25 8.66 -27.83
CA GLY A 73 13.14 7.83 -27.01
C GLY A 73 12.81 7.95 -25.52
N VAL A 74 12.68 9.18 -25.02
CA VAL A 74 12.35 9.45 -23.62
C VAL A 74 11.02 8.81 -23.20
N VAL A 75 9.97 8.95 -24.03
CA VAL A 75 8.64 8.37 -23.75
C VAL A 75 8.67 6.83 -23.82
N ALA A 76 9.48 6.23 -24.68
CA ALA A 76 9.67 4.78 -24.73
C ALA A 76 10.31 4.20 -23.45
N LYS A 77 11.07 4.98 -22.68
CA LYS A 77 11.63 4.57 -21.37
C LYS A 77 10.61 4.60 -20.22
N PHE A 78 9.38 5.10 -20.41
CA PHE A 78 8.32 5.08 -19.40
C PHE A 78 7.44 3.82 -19.47
N GLY A 79 6.83 3.43 -18.34
CA GLY A 79 5.76 2.43 -18.28
C GLY A 79 4.46 2.90 -18.97
N GLU A 80 3.45 2.04 -19.01
CA GLU A 80 2.13 2.39 -19.58
C GLU A 80 1.32 3.30 -18.66
N SER A 81 1.50 3.16 -17.34
CA SER A 81 0.99 4.06 -16.31
C SER A 81 2.12 4.40 -15.34
N VAL A 82 2.28 5.69 -15.03
CA VAL A 82 3.43 6.23 -14.29
C VAL A 82 2.97 7.29 -13.29
N ASN A 83 3.47 7.22 -12.06
CA ASN A 83 3.38 8.32 -11.11
C ASN A 83 4.39 9.42 -11.49
N TYR A 84 3.98 10.36 -12.33
CA TYR A 84 4.86 11.31 -13.02
C TYR A 84 4.91 12.67 -12.32
N ARG A 85 6.12 13.15 -12.00
CA ARG A 85 6.39 14.45 -11.33
C ARG A 85 5.58 14.67 -10.04
N GLU A 86 5.47 13.62 -9.23
CA GLU A 86 4.61 13.53 -8.04
C GLU A 86 3.08 13.64 -8.29
N ASP A 87 2.64 13.91 -9.53
CA ASP A 87 1.31 14.46 -9.81
C ASP A 87 0.40 13.46 -10.54
N ARG A 88 -0.10 12.47 -9.78
CA ARG A 88 -1.07 11.42 -10.18
C ARG A 88 -0.48 10.39 -11.18
N GLN A 89 -1.27 9.34 -11.43
CA GLN A 89 -0.98 8.37 -12.49
C GLN A 89 -1.25 8.99 -13.87
N ARG A 90 -0.28 8.85 -14.79
CA ARG A 90 -0.30 9.39 -16.15
C ARG A 90 0.06 8.29 -17.15
N ASP A 91 -0.52 8.36 -18.34
CA ASP A 91 -0.13 7.56 -19.49
C ASP A 91 1.03 8.20 -20.29
N ARG A 92 1.58 7.44 -21.23
CA ARG A 92 2.66 7.91 -22.11
C ARG A 92 2.29 9.13 -22.96
N ALA A 93 1.03 9.29 -23.37
CA ALA A 93 0.60 10.41 -24.23
C ALA A 93 0.51 11.73 -23.45
N TYR A 94 0.11 11.69 -22.17
CA TYR A 94 0.21 12.83 -21.27
C TYR A 94 1.67 13.24 -21.04
N ILE A 95 2.55 12.26 -20.78
CA ILE A 95 3.98 12.50 -20.54
C ILE A 95 4.65 13.08 -21.79
N GLU A 96 4.36 12.54 -22.97
CA GLU A 96 4.82 13.08 -24.25
C GLU A 96 4.40 14.56 -24.42
N LYS A 97 3.12 14.87 -24.16
CA LYS A 97 2.59 16.22 -24.27
C LYS A 97 3.27 17.21 -23.32
N ASP A 98 3.52 16.83 -22.07
CA ASP A 98 4.22 17.68 -21.10
C ASP A 98 5.70 17.87 -21.48
N LEU A 99 6.41 16.81 -21.86
CA LEU A 99 7.81 16.89 -22.28
C LEU A 99 7.99 17.74 -23.54
N ARG A 100 7.10 17.61 -24.54
CA ARG A 100 7.06 18.52 -25.71
C ARG A 100 6.84 19.97 -25.29
N ALA A 101 5.93 20.22 -24.35
CA ALA A 101 5.67 21.56 -23.83
C ALA A 101 6.85 22.11 -23.00
N TYR A 102 7.59 21.27 -22.28
CA TYR A 102 8.80 21.63 -21.54
C TYR A 102 9.93 22.06 -22.49
N VAL A 103 10.26 21.23 -23.49
CA VAL A 103 11.27 21.55 -24.50
C VAL A 103 10.90 22.83 -25.29
N ALA A 104 9.63 23.01 -25.65
CA ALA A 104 9.18 24.22 -26.33
C ALA A 104 9.35 25.50 -25.48
N ARG A 105 9.26 25.41 -24.14
CA ARG A 105 9.54 26.52 -23.22
C ARG A 105 11.03 26.81 -23.06
N SER A 106 11.88 25.78 -23.14
CA SER A 106 13.33 25.87 -22.95
C SER A 106 14.09 25.04 -24.01
N PRO A 107 14.27 25.55 -25.24
CA PRO A 107 14.84 24.77 -26.35
C PRO A 107 16.33 24.40 -26.20
N SER A 108 17.05 25.03 -25.27
CA SER A 108 18.42 24.66 -24.92
C SER A 108 18.44 24.02 -23.53
N LEU A 109 18.80 22.75 -23.46
CA LEU A 109 18.80 21.94 -22.24
C LEU A 109 20.18 21.28 -22.04
N ASN A 110 20.86 21.64 -20.96
CA ASN A 110 22.11 21.01 -20.54
C ASN A 110 21.85 20.32 -19.18
N LEU A 111 21.63 19.01 -19.23
CA LEU A 111 21.11 18.20 -18.12
C LEU A 111 22.15 17.14 -17.75
N LYS A 112 22.70 17.22 -16.54
CA LYS A 112 23.82 16.40 -16.08
C LYS A 112 23.44 15.64 -14.79
N PRO A 113 22.99 14.37 -14.90
CA PRO A 113 22.82 13.54 -13.71
C PRO A 113 24.17 13.25 -13.05
N GLU A 114 24.21 13.35 -11.73
CA GLU A 114 25.32 12.95 -10.87
C GLU A 114 25.28 11.43 -10.58
N THR A 115 26.04 10.95 -9.60
CA THR A 115 26.10 9.54 -9.20
C THR A 115 24.71 8.96 -8.90
N VAL A 116 24.37 7.87 -9.57
CA VAL A 116 23.11 7.13 -9.35
C VAL A 116 23.29 6.10 -8.25
N THR A 117 22.63 6.34 -7.12
CA THR A 117 22.41 5.32 -6.08
C THR A 117 21.24 4.43 -6.47
N ILE A 118 21.31 3.14 -6.15
CA ILE A 118 20.28 2.15 -6.46
C ILE A 118 19.94 1.29 -5.25
N SER A 119 18.65 1.04 -5.05
CA SER A 119 18.12 -0.01 -4.17
C SER A 119 17.33 -0.99 -5.04
N ALA A 120 18.01 -2.02 -5.54
CA ALA A 120 17.43 -3.07 -6.38
C ALA A 120 16.65 -4.11 -5.55
N LYS A 121 15.76 -4.85 -6.20
CA LYS A 121 14.95 -5.91 -5.61
C LYS A 121 14.89 -7.16 -6.50
N ASP A 122 14.63 -8.30 -5.87
CA ASP A 122 14.37 -9.61 -6.49
C ASP A 122 13.20 -9.66 -7.49
N ASP A 123 12.29 -8.67 -7.47
CA ASP A 123 11.16 -8.57 -8.39
C ASP A 123 11.50 -7.87 -9.72
N GLY A 124 12.79 -7.59 -9.97
CA GLY A 124 13.24 -6.82 -11.12
C GLY A 124 12.89 -5.33 -11.07
N SER A 125 12.47 -4.80 -9.91
CA SER A 125 12.35 -3.37 -9.69
C SER A 125 13.55 -2.78 -8.96
N ALA A 126 13.72 -1.47 -9.07
CA ALA A 126 14.73 -0.72 -8.34
C ALA A 126 14.28 0.71 -8.06
N LYS A 127 14.61 1.22 -6.86
CA LYS A 127 14.57 2.65 -6.56
C LYS A 127 15.91 3.26 -6.98
N LEU A 128 15.88 4.34 -7.76
CA LEU A 128 17.06 5.12 -8.14
C LEU A 128 17.00 6.48 -7.46
N ASN A 129 18.11 6.94 -6.86
CA ASN A 129 18.22 8.31 -6.35
C ASN A 129 19.52 8.94 -6.84
N PHE A 130 19.44 10.17 -7.36
CA PHE A 130 20.56 10.92 -7.92
C PHE A 130 20.23 12.42 -7.89
N ASN A 131 21.25 13.27 -7.93
CA ASN A 131 21.06 14.69 -8.21
C ASN A 131 21.19 14.97 -9.70
N LEU A 132 20.56 16.04 -10.17
CA LEU A 132 20.66 16.57 -11.53
C LEU A 132 21.16 18.01 -11.46
N VAL A 133 22.32 18.29 -12.04
CA VAL A 133 22.72 19.67 -12.35
C VAL A 133 22.06 20.06 -13.67
N TYR A 134 21.35 21.19 -13.71
CA TYR A 134 20.71 21.66 -14.93
C TYR A 134 21.07 23.11 -15.27
N LEU A 135 21.17 23.37 -16.56
CA LEU A 135 21.10 24.70 -17.16
C LEU A 135 20.11 24.63 -18.32
N VAL A 136 19.04 25.41 -18.25
CA VAL A 136 18.01 25.51 -19.27
C VAL A 136 17.92 26.94 -19.77
N ALA A 137 17.78 27.12 -21.09
CA ALA A 137 17.76 28.45 -21.69
C ALA A 137 16.79 28.54 -22.87
N ASN A 138 16.23 29.74 -23.03
CA ASN A 138 15.41 30.13 -24.15
C ASN A 138 16.03 31.37 -24.82
N GLN A 139 16.72 31.14 -25.94
CA GLN A 139 17.53 32.17 -26.60
C GLN A 139 16.67 33.27 -27.25
N SER A 140 15.43 33.00 -27.66
CA SER A 140 14.57 33.98 -28.32
C SER A 140 14.09 35.10 -27.39
N ASN A 141 14.02 34.83 -26.07
CA ASN A 141 13.69 35.81 -25.03
C ASN A 141 14.85 36.08 -24.05
N LYS A 142 16.05 35.58 -24.35
CA LYS A 142 17.29 35.70 -23.56
C LYS A 142 17.20 35.23 -22.10
N LYS A 143 16.21 34.41 -21.73
CA LYS A 143 16.10 33.86 -20.37
C LYS A 143 16.90 32.58 -20.22
N SER A 144 17.57 32.44 -19.09
CA SER A 144 18.20 31.19 -18.64
C SER A 144 17.90 30.94 -17.16
N LEU A 145 17.97 29.67 -16.76
CA LEU A 145 17.82 29.21 -15.39
C LEU A 145 18.78 28.04 -15.19
N SER A 146 19.57 28.08 -14.12
CA SER A 146 20.36 26.94 -13.65
C SER A 146 19.97 26.56 -12.22
N GLY A 147 20.34 25.36 -11.82
CA GLY A 147 20.07 24.84 -10.48
C GLY A 147 20.44 23.38 -10.34
N HIS A 148 20.06 22.83 -9.18
CA HIS A 148 20.23 21.43 -8.84
C HIS A 148 18.87 20.85 -8.44
N SER A 149 18.58 19.61 -8.81
CA SER A 149 17.38 18.90 -8.33
C SER A 149 17.71 17.49 -7.85
N SER A 150 17.15 17.11 -6.70
CA SER A 150 17.26 15.74 -6.19
C SER A 150 16.13 14.90 -6.78
N ASN A 151 16.49 13.81 -7.44
CA ASN A 151 15.59 12.96 -8.18
C ASN A 151 15.42 11.61 -7.49
N THR A 152 14.20 11.08 -7.51
CA THR A 152 13.86 9.73 -7.02
C THR A 152 12.97 9.04 -8.05
N TRP A 153 13.49 8.01 -8.69
CA TRP A 153 12.76 7.24 -9.69
C TRP A 153 12.50 5.83 -9.18
N ILE A 154 11.45 5.19 -9.68
CA ILE A 154 11.24 3.75 -9.57
C ILE A 154 11.23 3.19 -10.98
N VAL A 155 12.11 2.23 -11.24
CA VAL A 155 12.17 1.47 -12.50
C VAL A 155 11.80 0.01 -12.25
N ARG A 156 11.25 -0.67 -13.26
CA ARG A 156 11.01 -2.12 -13.25
C ARG A 156 11.31 -2.71 -14.63
N ARG A 157 11.86 -3.93 -14.69
CA ARG A 157 11.99 -4.66 -15.95
C ARG A 157 10.61 -5.10 -16.45
N VAL A 158 10.27 -4.75 -17.68
CA VAL A 158 9.06 -5.16 -18.40
C VAL A 158 9.49 -5.68 -19.76
N ASN A 159 9.19 -6.94 -20.06
CA ASN A 159 9.65 -7.64 -21.27
C ASN A 159 11.18 -7.57 -21.48
N GLY A 160 11.95 -7.57 -20.38
CA GLY A 160 13.42 -7.43 -20.36
C GLY A 160 13.93 -6.00 -20.23
N GLU A 161 13.20 -5.02 -20.79
CA GLU A 161 13.58 -3.61 -20.80
C GLU A 161 13.27 -2.90 -19.47
N MET A 162 14.13 -2.00 -19.00
CA MET A 162 13.79 -1.13 -17.86
C MET A 162 12.77 -0.06 -18.26
N LYS A 163 11.72 0.11 -17.45
CA LYS A 163 10.71 1.17 -17.60
C LYS A 163 10.54 1.98 -16.31
N ILE A 164 10.47 3.30 -16.43
CA ILE A 164 10.14 4.21 -15.32
C ILE A 164 8.65 4.08 -14.98
N VAL A 165 8.33 3.70 -13.75
CA VAL A 165 6.96 3.57 -13.21
C VAL A 165 6.62 4.62 -12.15
N SER A 166 7.63 5.31 -11.60
CA SER A 166 7.45 6.54 -10.83
C SER A 166 8.62 7.49 -11.07
N GLN A 167 8.34 8.78 -11.17
CA GLN A 167 9.34 9.84 -11.34
C GLN A 167 9.04 10.99 -10.37
N ARG A 168 9.99 11.30 -9.49
CA ARG A 168 9.97 12.43 -8.56
C ARG A 168 11.21 13.29 -8.77
N GLU A 169 11.03 14.61 -8.73
CA GLU A 169 12.07 15.63 -8.84
C GLU A 169 11.78 16.75 -7.83
N ALA A 170 12.71 17.00 -6.90
CA ALA A 170 12.66 18.12 -5.95
C ALA A 170 13.72 19.15 -6.36
N VAL A 171 13.29 20.35 -6.73
CA VAL A 171 14.17 21.42 -7.24
C VAL A 171 14.65 22.31 -6.10
N HIS A 172 15.97 22.52 -6.03
CA HIS A 172 16.61 23.37 -5.01
C HIS A 172 16.97 24.73 -5.64
N PRO A 173 16.58 25.87 -5.03
CA PRO A 173 16.88 27.19 -5.58
C PRO A 173 18.37 27.56 -5.36
N ASN A 174 19.02 28.07 -6.40
CA ASN A 174 20.38 28.61 -6.31
C ASN A 174 20.39 29.89 -5.44
N SER A 175 21.24 29.92 -4.42
CA SER A 175 21.50 31.11 -3.61
C SER A 175 22.36 32.13 -4.37
N ILE A 176 21.93 33.39 -4.37
CA ILE A 176 22.76 34.52 -4.81
C ILE A 176 23.56 35.00 -3.59
N ALA A 177 24.86 35.27 -3.79
CA ALA A 177 25.84 35.34 -2.70
C ALA A 177 26.03 36.73 -2.07
N ALA A 178 26.26 36.75 -0.74
CA ALA A 178 27.03 37.78 -0.04
C ALA A 178 27.54 37.27 1.34
N ASP A 179 28.87 37.17 1.47
CA ASP A 179 29.68 37.12 2.71
C ASP A 179 29.42 36.10 3.84
N LYS A 180 30.30 36.16 4.86
CA LYS A 180 30.76 35.05 5.72
C LYS A 180 30.26 35.14 7.19
N PRO A 181 30.51 34.13 8.05
CA PRO A 181 29.46 33.32 8.67
C PRO A 181 29.13 33.73 10.12
N PRO A 182 28.19 33.01 10.76
CA PRO A 182 28.62 32.26 11.94
C PRO A 182 28.20 30.79 11.96
N HIS A 183 29.00 30.01 12.69
CA HIS A 183 28.77 28.65 13.19
C HIS A 183 28.29 27.53 12.26
N ASN A 184 29.28 26.73 11.86
CA ASN A 184 29.16 25.28 11.72
C ASN A 184 28.37 24.64 12.88
N GLN A 185 27.37 23.82 12.54
CA GLN A 185 27.05 22.60 13.27
C GLN A 185 26.74 21.51 12.24
N SER A 186 27.58 20.48 12.22
CA SER A 186 27.42 19.28 11.41
C SER A 186 26.20 18.48 11.88
N TYR A 187 25.47 17.90 10.94
CA TYR A 187 24.79 16.62 11.18
C TYR A 187 25.71 15.57 10.58
N GLU A 188 26.36 14.83 11.47
CA GLU A 188 27.32 13.78 11.15
C GLU A 188 26.58 12.49 10.75
N ASP A 189 27.28 11.56 10.10
CA ASP A 189 26.68 10.34 9.54
C ASP A 189 26.20 9.37 10.64
N ASP A 190 24.90 9.37 10.90
CA ASP A 190 24.23 8.44 11.81
C ASP A 190 24.03 7.08 11.07
N GLU A 191 24.96 6.14 11.28
CA GLU A 191 25.07 4.92 10.46
C GLU A 191 23.79 4.07 10.39
N ALA A 192 23.59 3.45 9.23
CA ALA A 192 22.56 2.44 9.02
C ALA A 192 22.91 1.17 9.82
N LEU A 193 22.01 0.77 10.73
CA LEU A 193 22.15 -0.47 11.51
C LEU A 193 22.29 -1.69 10.59
N SER A 194 23.20 -2.59 10.96
CA SER A 194 23.57 -3.74 10.13
C SER A 194 22.50 -4.84 10.09
N ASP A 195 22.48 -5.63 9.01
CA ASP A 195 21.53 -6.73 8.78
C ASP A 195 21.58 -7.87 9.82
N GLU A 196 22.58 -7.89 10.72
CA GLU A 196 22.64 -8.87 11.82
C GLU A 196 21.75 -8.52 13.01
N GLU A 197 21.55 -7.24 13.31
CA GLU A 197 20.77 -6.82 14.49
C GLU A 197 19.26 -6.95 14.24
N LEU A 198 18.82 -6.71 13.00
CA LEU A 198 17.45 -6.95 12.56
C LEU A 198 17.01 -8.42 12.69
N LYS A 199 17.95 -9.38 12.75
CA LYS A 199 17.64 -10.82 12.92
C LYS A 199 17.42 -11.27 14.36
N LYS A 200 17.70 -10.42 15.37
CA LYS A 200 17.70 -10.83 16.80
C LYS A 200 16.43 -10.50 17.59
N ARG A 201 15.38 -9.91 16.99
CA ARG A 201 14.11 -9.58 17.67
C ARG A 201 12.87 -10.16 16.96
N GLY A 202 12.73 -11.49 17.03
CA GLY A 202 11.43 -12.19 17.06
C GLY A 202 10.51 -12.07 15.86
N ASP A 203 10.78 -12.84 14.80
CA ASP A 203 9.79 -13.13 13.76
C ASP A 203 8.71 -14.08 14.32
N THR A 204 7.43 -13.70 14.24
CA THR A 204 6.29 -14.63 14.33
C THR A 204 5.45 -14.44 13.08
N GLN A 205 5.72 -15.26 12.07
CA GLN A 205 5.01 -15.21 10.79
C GLN A 205 3.64 -15.88 10.95
N ILE A 206 2.57 -15.08 10.85
CA ILE A 206 1.20 -15.59 10.79
C ILE A 206 0.83 -15.76 9.31
N GLU A 207 0.79 -16.99 8.83
CA GLU A 207 0.27 -17.31 7.51
C GLU A 207 -1.26 -17.18 7.50
N ILE A 208 -1.82 -16.53 6.46
CA ILE A 208 -3.28 -16.41 6.27
C ILE A 208 -3.77 -17.66 5.54
N PRO A 209 -4.63 -18.51 6.14
CA PRO A 209 -5.05 -19.77 5.50
C PRO A 209 -5.98 -19.56 4.31
N THR A 210 -5.85 -20.39 3.27
CA THR A 210 -6.76 -20.40 2.12
C THR A 210 -7.75 -21.57 2.23
N ALA A 211 -9.04 -21.27 2.41
CA ALA A 211 -10.11 -22.26 2.57
C ALA A 211 -10.95 -22.45 1.29
N LYS A 212 -11.41 -23.67 1.04
CA LYS A 212 -12.28 -24.02 -0.12
C LYS A 212 -13.76 -23.86 0.25
N ALA A 213 -14.53 -23.22 -0.64
CA ALA A 213 -15.97 -23.00 -0.48
C ALA A 213 -16.83 -24.23 -0.81
N SER A 214 -18.05 -24.27 -0.26
CA SER A 214 -19.11 -25.24 -0.55
C SER A 214 -20.47 -24.54 -0.71
N LYS A 215 -21.47 -25.21 -1.31
CA LYS A 215 -22.80 -24.64 -1.63
C LYS A 215 -23.93 -25.18 -0.74
N PRO A 216 -24.91 -24.34 -0.40
CA PRO A 216 -26.29 -24.79 -0.21
C PRO A 216 -27.34 -23.90 -0.94
N SER A 217 -28.63 -24.15 -0.67
CA SER A 217 -29.81 -23.44 -1.19
C SER A 217 -31.02 -23.74 -0.27
N ILE A 218 -32.21 -23.12 -0.35
CA ILE A 218 -32.79 -22.20 -1.35
C ILE A 218 -33.74 -21.17 -0.68
N ALA A 219 -34.24 -20.20 -1.45
CA ALA A 219 -35.23 -19.17 -1.07
C ALA A 219 -36.68 -19.73 -0.97
N PRO A 220 -37.76 -18.99 -0.56
CA PRO A 220 -37.93 -17.53 -0.37
C PRO A 220 -38.50 -17.16 1.03
N ALA A 221 -38.98 -15.94 1.37
CA ALA A 221 -39.32 -14.73 0.62
C ALA A 221 -39.02 -13.42 1.42
N ALA A 222 -39.19 -12.26 0.78
CA ALA A 222 -38.56 -11.00 1.19
C ALA A 222 -39.39 -10.11 2.13
N LYS A 223 -38.77 -9.68 3.24
CA LYS A 223 -38.79 -8.26 3.68
C LYS A 223 -37.64 -7.53 2.98
N ALA A 224 -37.54 -6.20 3.10
CA ALA A 224 -36.40 -5.44 2.57
C ALA A 224 -35.07 -6.07 3.05
N ALA A 225 -34.33 -6.67 2.12
CA ALA A 225 -33.33 -7.67 2.45
C ALA A 225 -32.02 -7.03 2.90
N HIS A 226 -31.88 -6.82 4.21
CA HIS A 226 -30.57 -6.71 4.82
C HIS A 226 -29.76 -7.95 4.43
N LYS A 227 -28.62 -7.73 3.76
CA LYS A 227 -27.69 -8.80 3.41
C LYS A 227 -27.30 -9.59 4.66
N SER A 228 -27.20 -10.91 4.53
CA SER A 228 -26.54 -11.70 5.56
C SER A 228 -25.07 -11.26 5.69
N PRO A 229 -24.39 -11.50 6.83
CA PRO A 229 -22.94 -11.25 6.94
C PRO A 229 -22.17 -11.93 5.80
N ALA A 230 -22.58 -13.13 5.39
CA ALA A 230 -21.97 -13.88 4.29
C ALA A 230 -22.21 -13.28 2.89
N ASP A 231 -23.23 -12.42 2.72
CA ASP A 231 -23.50 -11.69 1.48
C ASP A 231 -22.89 -10.27 1.46
N PHE A 232 -22.56 -9.73 2.62
CA PHE A 232 -22.08 -8.36 2.83
C PHE A 232 -20.57 -8.26 2.59
N ILE A 233 -20.17 -7.35 1.70
CA ILE A 233 -18.80 -7.24 1.19
C ILE A 233 -18.11 -6.05 1.85
N ILE A 234 -17.08 -6.30 2.68
CA ILE A 234 -16.29 -5.26 3.35
C ILE A 234 -14.94 -5.12 2.65
N ALA A 235 -14.63 -3.93 2.16
CA ALA A 235 -13.30 -3.59 1.65
C ALA A 235 -12.48 -2.90 2.76
N LEU A 236 -11.43 -3.58 3.24
CA LEU A 236 -10.50 -3.05 4.23
C LEU A 236 -9.26 -2.47 3.52
N ASP A 237 -9.01 -1.18 3.66
CA ASP A 237 -7.91 -0.49 3.00
C ASP A 237 -6.75 -0.23 3.99
N ILE A 238 -5.60 -0.87 3.77
CA ILE A 238 -4.40 -0.65 4.58
C ILE A 238 -3.85 0.73 4.23
N GLY A 239 -4.03 1.71 5.13
CA GLY A 239 -3.40 3.02 4.99
C GLY A 239 -1.90 2.91 4.75
N HIS A 240 -1.37 3.73 3.85
CA HIS A 240 0.06 3.77 3.48
C HIS A 240 0.61 2.52 2.74
N THR A 241 1.92 2.51 2.46
CA THR A 241 2.66 1.41 1.82
C THR A 241 4.03 1.28 2.50
N PRO A 242 4.80 0.19 2.34
CA PRO A 242 6.15 0.07 2.89
C PRO A 242 7.11 1.17 2.40
N LEU A 243 6.88 1.73 1.21
CA LEU A 243 7.71 2.79 0.61
C LEU A 243 7.21 4.20 0.97
N ARG A 244 5.90 4.37 1.19
CA ARG A 244 5.29 5.61 1.72
C ARG A 244 4.70 5.32 3.10
N GLY A 245 5.57 5.04 4.07
CA GLY A 245 5.24 4.44 5.38
C GLY A 245 4.23 5.18 6.27
N GLY A 246 3.87 6.42 5.95
CA GLY A 246 2.97 7.25 6.74
C GLY A 246 3.73 8.03 7.82
N ALA A 247 3.06 8.32 8.92
CA ALA A 247 3.71 8.87 10.10
C ALA A 247 4.79 7.93 10.67
N ILE A 248 5.68 8.48 11.49
CA ILE A 248 6.67 7.72 12.27
C ILE A 248 6.25 7.83 13.74
N SER A 249 6.09 6.67 14.38
CA SER A 249 5.68 6.55 15.78
C SER A 249 6.75 7.03 16.76
N ALA A 250 6.39 7.16 18.04
CA ALA A 250 7.31 7.69 19.04
C ALA A 250 8.61 6.85 19.20
N ARG A 251 8.55 5.53 18.99
CA ARG A 251 9.71 4.62 19.01
C ARG A 251 10.32 4.35 17.62
N GLY A 252 9.87 5.05 16.57
CA GLY A 252 10.48 5.03 15.24
C GLY A 252 9.90 4.00 14.26
N VAL A 253 8.67 3.53 14.46
CA VAL A 253 7.98 2.57 13.60
C VAL A 253 7.04 3.31 12.63
N PHE A 254 7.08 2.95 11.34
CA PHE A 254 6.16 3.51 10.35
C PHE A 254 4.70 3.07 10.58
N GLU A 255 3.79 4.02 10.48
CA GLU A 255 2.33 3.90 10.56
C GLU A 255 1.77 2.70 9.77
N TYR A 256 2.27 2.48 8.54
CA TYR A 256 1.91 1.34 7.70
C TYR A 256 2.02 -0.02 8.42
N ARG A 257 2.94 -0.19 9.37
CA ARG A 257 3.06 -1.46 10.14
C ARG A 257 1.92 -1.63 11.15
N PHE A 258 1.45 -0.54 11.76
CA PHE A 258 0.25 -0.54 12.61
C PHE A 258 -1.00 -0.81 11.75
N ASN A 259 -1.16 -0.07 10.66
CA ASN A 259 -2.28 -0.19 9.72
C ASN A 259 -2.42 -1.64 9.20
N ARG A 260 -1.31 -2.24 8.73
CA ARG A 260 -1.30 -3.61 8.22
C ARG A 260 -1.63 -4.64 9.31
N ARG A 261 -1.11 -4.48 10.53
CA ARG A 261 -1.39 -5.40 11.65
C ARG A 261 -2.87 -5.39 12.01
N LEU A 262 -3.45 -4.20 12.21
CA LEU A 262 -4.86 -4.07 12.59
C LEU A 262 -5.80 -4.54 11.48
N VAL A 263 -5.50 -4.26 10.20
CA VAL A 263 -6.29 -4.80 9.08
C VAL A 263 -6.23 -6.32 8.99
N ALA A 264 -5.08 -6.95 9.27
CA ALA A 264 -4.97 -8.41 9.27
C ALA A 264 -5.82 -9.06 10.38
N GLU A 265 -5.79 -8.50 11.59
CA GLU A 265 -6.59 -8.96 12.72
C GLU A 265 -8.10 -8.74 12.47
N LEU A 266 -8.49 -7.52 12.07
CA LEU A 266 -9.87 -7.18 11.73
C LEU A 266 -10.41 -8.07 10.60
N PHE A 267 -9.59 -8.38 9.59
CA PHE A 267 -9.96 -9.33 8.53
C PHE A 267 -10.22 -10.73 9.08
N ALA A 268 -9.34 -11.25 9.94
CA ALA A 268 -9.49 -12.57 10.55
C ALA A 268 -10.75 -12.65 11.43
N GLN A 269 -11.01 -11.64 12.26
CA GLN A 269 -12.22 -11.57 13.09
C GLN A 269 -13.50 -11.46 12.25
N LEU A 270 -13.52 -10.62 11.21
CA LEU A 270 -14.65 -10.50 10.28
C LEU A 270 -14.97 -11.83 9.58
N GLN A 271 -13.95 -12.55 9.11
CA GLN A 271 -14.10 -13.90 8.55
C GLN A 271 -14.68 -14.88 9.58
N ALA A 272 -14.16 -14.87 10.83
CA ALA A 272 -14.61 -15.76 11.90
C ALA A 272 -16.08 -15.54 12.32
N ILE A 273 -16.57 -14.29 12.32
CA ILE A 273 -17.98 -13.96 12.62
C ILE A 273 -18.91 -14.01 11.39
N GLY A 274 -18.41 -14.49 10.24
CA GLY A 274 -19.23 -14.82 9.07
C GLY A 274 -19.27 -13.79 7.94
N PHE A 275 -18.50 -12.68 8.01
CA PHE A 275 -18.30 -11.77 6.87
C PHE A 275 -17.29 -12.37 5.88
N ILE A 276 -17.58 -13.56 5.36
CA ILE A 276 -16.66 -14.35 4.52
C ILE A 276 -16.29 -13.67 3.18
N ARG A 277 -17.02 -12.61 2.81
CA ARG A 277 -16.78 -11.77 1.62
C ARG A 277 -16.08 -10.45 1.92
N ALA A 278 -15.60 -10.24 3.15
CA ALA A 278 -14.60 -9.21 3.41
C ALA A 278 -13.33 -9.50 2.60
N PHE A 279 -12.60 -8.45 2.22
CA PHE A 279 -11.28 -8.54 1.60
C PHE A 279 -10.39 -7.36 1.97
N VAL A 280 -9.08 -7.55 1.82
CA VAL A 280 -8.07 -6.52 2.07
C VAL A 280 -7.60 -5.96 0.74
N ILE A 281 -7.56 -4.64 0.62
CA ILE A 281 -6.96 -3.89 -0.49
C ILE A 281 -5.44 -3.79 -0.23
N ASN A 282 -4.66 -4.05 -1.28
CA ASN A 282 -3.19 -4.03 -1.24
C ASN A 282 -2.53 -4.87 -0.11
N PRO A 283 -2.92 -6.14 0.13
CA PRO A 283 -2.39 -6.93 1.25
C PRO A 283 -0.89 -7.25 1.12
N GLN A 284 -0.33 -7.19 -0.09
CA GLN A 284 1.11 -7.34 -0.35
C GLN A 284 1.93 -6.09 0.04
N GLY A 285 1.30 -4.92 0.14
CA GLY A 285 2.02 -3.66 0.33
C GLY A 285 2.68 -3.11 -0.94
N ASP A 286 2.09 -3.34 -2.11
CA ASP A 286 2.55 -2.74 -3.37
C ASP A 286 2.27 -1.23 -3.44
N GLU A 287 2.85 -0.57 -4.43
CA GLU A 287 2.75 0.87 -4.64
C GLU A 287 1.42 1.29 -5.29
N ILE A 288 0.35 1.27 -4.49
CA ILE A 288 -1.01 1.61 -4.91
C ILE A 288 -1.33 3.12 -4.79
N SER A 289 -2.17 3.63 -5.69
CA SER A 289 -2.66 5.02 -5.67
C SER A 289 -4.00 5.16 -4.93
N LEU A 290 -4.29 6.34 -4.36
CA LEU A 290 -5.53 6.59 -3.61
C LEU A 290 -6.81 6.35 -4.44
N VAL A 291 -6.77 6.62 -5.75
CA VAL A 291 -7.90 6.32 -6.65
C VAL A 291 -8.05 4.81 -6.82
N HIS A 292 -6.94 4.08 -7.02
CA HIS A 292 -6.99 2.62 -7.23
C HIS A 292 -7.53 1.86 -6.02
N ARG A 293 -7.19 2.27 -4.79
CA ARG A 293 -7.76 1.70 -3.56
C ARG A 293 -9.29 1.68 -3.58
N SER A 294 -9.90 2.84 -3.84
CA SER A 294 -11.36 2.94 -3.98
C SER A 294 -11.90 2.26 -5.25
N ALA A 295 -11.11 2.19 -6.33
CA ALA A 295 -11.50 1.53 -7.57
C ALA A 295 -11.63 0.01 -7.39
N GLU A 296 -10.77 -0.60 -6.59
CA GLU A 296 -10.82 -2.02 -6.24
C GLU A 296 -12.12 -2.34 -5.46
N ALA A 297 -12.46 -1.53 -4.46
CA ALA A 297 -13.75 -1.60 -3.74
C ALA A 297 -14.96 -1.42 -4.69
N ASN A 298 -14.87 -0.48 -5.62
CA ASN A 298 -15.90 -0.23 -6.63
C ASN A 298 -16.06 -1.41 -7.61
N GLN A 299 -14.96 -2.07 -8.00
CA GLN A 299 -14.94 -3.20 -8.92
C GLN A 299 -15.51 -4.47 -8.26
N GLN A 300 -15.13 -4.74 -7.01
CA GLN A 300 -15.67 -5.86 -6.21
C GLN A 300 -17.08 -5.58 -5.67
N LYS A 301 -17.62 -4.37 -5.89
CA LYS A 301 -18.96 -3.91 -5.47
C LYS A 301 -19.16 -4.02 -3.95
N ALA A 302 -18.17 -3.55 -3.19
CA ALA A 302 -18.22 -3.55 -1.73
C ALA A 302 -19.46 -2.82 -1.19
N ASP A 303 -20.01 -3.30 -0.08
CA ASP A 303 -21.11 -2.69 0.67
C ASP A 303 -20.62 -1.68 1.72
N LEU A 304 -19.34 -1.77 2.09
CA LEU A 304 -18.65 -0.87 3.01
C LEU A 304 -17.18 -0.75 2.59
N PHE A 305 -16.65 0.48 2.63
CA PHE A 305 -15.22 0.77 2.53
C PHE A 305 -14.72 1.32 3.87
N LEU A 306 -13.67 0.72 4.42
CA LEU A 306 -13.04 1.16 5.67
C LEU A 306 -11.52 1.23 5.48
N ALA A 307 -10.98 2.44 5.41
CA ALA A 307 -9.55 2.68 5.49
C ALA A 307 -9.10 2.71 6.96
N ILE A 308 -8.00 2.01 7.25
CA ILE A 308 -7.40 1.94 8.57
C ILE A 308 -6.07 2.69 8.55
N HIS A 309 -5.97 3.71 9.40
CA HIS A 309 -4.81 4.57 9.59
C HIS A 309 -4.49 4.72 11.08
N HIS A 310 -3.32 5.29 11.38
CA HIS A 310 -2.91 5.65 12.73
C HIS A 310 -2.31 7.06 12.74
N ASP A 311 -2.67 7.85 13.75
CA ASP A 311 -2.59 9.29 13.67
C ASP A 311 -1.26 9.85 14.17
N SER A 312 -1.03 11.13 13.87
CA SER A 312 0.12 11.89 14.34
C SER A 312 -0.33 13.29 14.78
N VAL A 313 0.62 14.22 14.86
CA VAL A 313 0.36 15.64 15.13
C VAL A 313 1.22 16.49 14.21
N LYS A 314 0.84 17.75 14.01
CA LYS A 314 1.68 18.71 13.29
C LYS A 314 3.01 18.93 14.01
N ASP A 315 4.09 19.08 13.25
CA ASP A 315 5.48 19.17 13.69
C ASP A 315 5.71 20.09 14.90
N LYS A 316 4.98 21.21 14.98
CA LYS A 316 5.04 22.18 16.09
C LYS A 316 4.63 21.64 17.47
N TYR A 317 4.01 20.45 17.53
CA TYR A 317 3.66 19.74 18.77
C TYR A 317 4.64 18.61 19.10
N LEU A 318 5.55 18.26 18.17
CA LEU A 318 6.51 17.17 18.36
C LEU A 318 7.71 17.63 19.21
N LYS A 319 7.93 16.92 20.32
CA LYS A 319 9.03 17.10 21.26
C LYS A 319 10.12 16.04 20.96
N ASN A 320 11.37 16.32 21.31
CA ASN A 320 12.45 15.32 21.21
C ASN A 320 12.50 14.45 22.48
N TRP A 321 12.81 13.16 22.32
CA TRP A 321 13.18 12.27 23.42
C TRP A 321 14.20 11.22 22.96
N GLU A 322 15.00 10.69 23.87
CA GLU A 322 15.91 9.57 23.57
C GLU A 322 15.21 8.23 23.73
N PHE A 323 15.33 7.37 22.71
CA PHE A 323 14.83 5.99 22.76
C PHE A 323 15.73 5.04 21.94
N ASP A 324 16.12 3.91 22.54
CA ASP A 324 17.05 2.90 21.97
C ASP A 324 18.35 3.55 21.42
N GLY A 325 18.90 4.51 22.17
CA GLY A 325 20.13 5.24 21.83
C GLY A 325 20.01 6.28 20.71
N LYS A 326 18.80 6.66 20.28
CA LYS A 326 18.57 7.62 19.20
C LYS A 326 17.53 8.69 19.55
N THR A 327 17.76 9.93 19.11
CA THR A 327 16.79 11.03 19.20
C THR A 327 15.53 10.69 18.37
N ARG A 328 14.39 10.57 19.03
CA ARG A 328 13.06 10.37 18.42
C ARG A 328 12.14 11.57 18.66
N LYS A 329 11.01 11.58 17.95
CA LYS A 329 9.93 12.57 18.12
C LYS A 329 8.78 11.95 18.93
N TYR A 330 8.08 12.75 19.73
CA TYR A 330 6.86 12.33 20.42
C TYR A 330 5.90 13.48 20.70
N CYS A 331 4.64 13.18 21.01
CA CYS A 331 3.68 14.11 21.59
C CYS A 331 2.66 13.36 22.44
N ASP A 332 2.79 13.44 23.77
CA ASP A 332 1.85 12.80 24.70
C ASP A 332 0.58 13.65 24.96
N ASP A 333 0.53 14.86 24.41
CA ASP A 333 -0.53 15.86 24.67
C ASP A 333 -1.87 15.51 24.00
N PHE A 334 -1.86 14.52 23.09
CA PHE A 334 -3.01 14.02 22.36
C PHE A 334 -3.00 12.49 22.32
N HIS A 335 -4.17 11.88 22.41
CA HIS A 335 -4.40 10.45 22.25
C HIS A 335 -5.85 10.25 21.73
N GLY A 336 -6.21 9.03 21.37
CA GLY A 336 -7.57 8.64 20.96
C GLY A 336 -7.79 8.59 19.45
N TYR A 337 -8.95 8.06 19.05
CA TYR A 337 -9.30 7.77 17.66
C TYR A 337 -10.00 8.93 16.93
N SER A 338 -9.98 8.95 15.59
CA SER A 338 -10.79 9.86 14.75
C SER A 338 -11.51 9.09 13.65
N ILE A 339 -12.80 9.40 13.43
CA ILE A 339 -13.60 8.83 12.33
C ILE A 339 -13.82 9.90 11.27
N PHE A 340 -13.32 9.67 10.06
CA PHE A 340 -13.49 10.57 8.91
C PHE A 340 -14.50 10.02 7.91
N ILE A 341 -15.40 10.90 7.45
CA ILE A 341 -16.26 10.68 6.28
C ILE A 341 -16.08 11.81 5.25
N SER A 342 -16.49 11.57 4.00
CA SER A 342 -16.55 12.62 2.97
C SER A 342 -18.00 12.91 2.59
N ARG A 343 -18.41 14.18 2.70
CA ARG A 343 -19.71 14.68 2.22
C ARG A 343 -19.79 14.76 0.69
N LYS A 344 -18.67 14.52 0.00
CA LYS A 344 -18.57 14.40 -1.47
C LYS A 344 -18.72 12.94 -1.96
N ASN A 345 -18.84 11.95 -1.06
CA ASN A 345 -19.19 10.57 -1.42
C ASN A 345 -20.69 10.49 -1.81
N ALA A 346 -21.04 9.69 -2.82
CA ALA A 346 -22.42 9.46 -3.28
C ALA A 346 -23.33 8.72 -2.26
N LYS A 347 -22.76 8.32 -1.13
CA LYS A 347 -23.32 7.59 0.02
C LYS A 347 -22.92 8.24 1.34
N ALA A 348 -22.87 9.57 1.38
CA ALA A 348 -22.50 10.36 2.55
C ALA A 348 -23.42 10.09 3.76
N ASP A 349 -24.73 10.00 3.55
CA ASP A 349 -25.70 9.76 4.63
C ASP A 349 -25.55 8.37 5.25
N GLU A 350 -25.37 7.33 4.42
CA GLU A 350 -25.10 5.98 4.92
C GLU A 350 -23.70 5.87 5.56
N SER A 351 -22.72 6.65 5.08
CA SER A 351 -21.40 6.77 5.73
C SER A 351 -21.52 7.40 7.12
N ALA A 352 -22.33 8.44 7.27
CA ALA A 352 -22.62 9.07 8.56
C ALA A 352 -23.37 8.11 9.51
N GLN A 353 -24.34 7.34 9.01
CA GLN A 353 -25.04 6.32 9.80
C GLN A 353 -24.11 5.19 10.28
N PHE A 354 -23.09 4.81 9.48
CA PHE A 354 -22.09 3.85 9.93
C PHE A 354 -21.09 4.48 10.90
N ALA A 355 -20.64 5.71 10.66
CA ALA A 355 -19.75 6.45 11.57
C ALA A 355 -20.39 6.65 12.96
N ASP A 356 -21.69 6.92 12.99
CA ASP A 356 -22.50 7.03 14.20
C ASP A 356 -22.57 5.71 15.00
N LYS A 357 -22.64 4.56 14.32
CA LYS A 357 -22.60 3.23 14.95
C LYS A 357 -21.19 2.87 15.42
N LEU A 358 -20.18 3.05 14.58
CA LEU A 358 -18.77 2.80 14.91
C LEU A 358 -18.34 3.63 16.12
N GLY A 359 -18.66 4.92 16.13
CA GLY A 359 -18.35 5.81 17.25
C GLY A 359 -19.01 5.39 18.57
N ARG A 360 -20.24 4.84 18.56
CA ARG A 360 -20.83 4.25 19.78
C ARG A 360 -20.06 3.01 20.22
N ALA A 361 -19.79 2.08 19.31
CA ALA A 361 -19.11 0.83 19.63
C ALA A 361 -17.70 1.07 20.21
N LEU A 362 -16.96 2.07 19.71
CA LEU A 362 -15.65 2.46 20.25
C LEU A 362 -15.78 3.06 21.67
N LEU A 363 -16.75 3.94 21.92
CA LEU A 363 -17.03 4.46 23.26
C LEU A 363 -17.49 3.37 24.24
N GLU A 364 -18.31 2.43 23.79
CA GLU A 364 -18.79 1.28 24.56
C GLU A 364 -17.65 0.29 24.89
N ALA A 365 -16.62 0.21 24.03
CA ALA A 365 -15.37 -0.48 24.31
C ALA A 365 -14.40 0.30 25.21
N GLY A 366 -14.77 1.49 25.68
CA GLY A 366 -13.94 2.34 26.55
C GLY A 366 -12.85 3.15 25.82
N LEU A 367 -12.87 3.19 24.49
CA LEU A 367 -11.95 3.99 23.69
C LEU A 367 -12.44 5.44 23.62
N THR A 368 -11.50 6.39 23.66
CA THR A 368 -11.79 7.83 23.64
C THR A 368 -11.50 8.44 22.26
N PRO A 369 -12.35 9.31 21.71
CA PRO A 369 -12.04 10.04 20.51
C PRO A 369 -11.00 11.14 20.77
N THR A 370 -10.11 11.38 19.81
CA THR A 370 -9.25 12.57 19.80
C THR A 370 -9.99 13.76 19.17
N LEU A 371 -9.73 14.97 19.68
CA LEU A 371 -10.37 16.20 19.18
C LEU A 371 -9.39 17.13 18.44
N HIS A 372 -8.14 16.70 18.28
CA HIS A 372 -7.03 17.60 17.98
C HIS A 372 -7.12 18.25 16.59
N HIS A 373 -7.70 17.58 15.58
CA HIS A 373 -7.84 18.14 14.23
C HIS A 373 -8.66 19.44 14.17
N VAL A 374 -9.53 19.71 15.14
CA VAL A 374 -10.23 21.00 15.22
C VAL A 374 -9.21 22.12 15.47
N ALA A 375 -8.33 21.94 16.46
CA ALA A 375 -7.35 22.94 16.87
C ALA A 375 -6.09 22.97 15.98
N GLN A 376 -5.68 21.82 15.44
CA GLN A 376 -4.47 21.73 14.61
C GLN A 376 -4.73 22.05 13.14
N GLU A 377 -5.93 21.72 12.62
CA GLU A 377 -6.21 21.66 11.18
C GLU A 377 -7.52 22.34 10.76
N ASN A 378 -8.31 22.85 11.71
CA ASN A 378 -9.63 23.42 11.47
C ASN A 378 -10.59 22.46 10.73
N ARG A 379 -10.48 21.14 10.97
CA ARG A 379 -11.36 20.15 10.34
C ARG A 379 -12.78 20.29 10.88
N PRO A 380 -13.83 20.35 10.02
CA PRO A 380 -15.21 20.39 10.48
C PRO A 380 -15.56 19.11 11.23
N ILE A 381 -15.89 19.25 12.51
CA ILE A 381 -16.39 18.17 13.34
C ILE A 381 -17.90 18.04 13.18
N LEU A 382 -18.38 16.81 12.98
CA LEU A 382 -19.79 16.47 12.80
C LEU A 382 -20.41 15.95 14.11
N ASP A 383 -19.63 15.19 14.89
CA ASP A 383 -20.02 14.75 16.22
C ASP A 383 -18.81 14.78 17.16
N ARG A 384 -18.88 15.62 18.19
CA ARG A 384 -17.78 15.82 19.16
C ARG A 384 -17.69 14.70 20.19
N THR A 385 -18.79 14.03 20.50
CA THR A 385 -18.83 12.95 21.51
C THR A 385 -18.27 11.66 20.94
N LYS A 386 -18.46 11.42 19.64
CA LYS A 386 -18.02 10.21 18.92
C LYS A 386 -16.77 10.38 18.05
N GLY A 387 -16.18 11.59 17.98
CA GLY A 387 -14.97 11.86 17.19
C GLY A 387 -15.19 11.80 15.67
N ILE A 388 -16.37 12.22 15.18
CA ILE A 388 -16.73 12.12 13.77
C ILE A 388 -16.46 13.44 13.05
N TYR A 389 -15.75 13.37 11.93
CA TYR A 389 -15.26 14.51 11.14
C TYR A 389 -15.68 14.44 9.67
N ALA A 390 -15.86 15.61 9.05
CA ALA A 390 -15.88 15.74 7.60
C ALA A 390 -14.48 16.05 7.07
N PHE A 391 -13.95 15.19 6.21
CA PHE A 391 -12.75 15.48 5.42
C PHE A 391 -13.02 15.17 3.95
N ASP A 392 -13.79 16.05 3.34
CA ASP A 392 -14.40 15.86 2.01
C ASP A 392 -13.39 15.55 0.90
N ASP A 393 -12.14 15.99 1.05
CA ASP A 393 -11.12 15.86 0.02
C ASP A 393 -10.22 14.62 0.13
N LEU A 394 -10.41 13.76 1.13
CA LEU A 394 -9.87 12.39 1.13
C LEU A 394 -10.31 11.67 -0.15
N VAL A 395 -9.34 11.33 -1.00
CA VAL A 395 -9.60 10.73 -2.31
C VAL A 395 -10.31 9.39 -2.14
N VAL A 396 -9.76 8.50 -1.30
CA VAL A 396 -10.34 7.17 -1.05
C VAL A 396 -11.83 7.23 -0.65
N LEU A 397 -12.19 8.18 0.21
CA LEU A 397 -13.57 8.32 0.68
C LEU A 397 -14.49 8.94 -0.36
N LYS A 398 -14.05 9.94 -1.12
CA LYS A 398 -14.89 10.65 -2.10
C LYS A 398 -15.03 9.93 -3.45
N THR A 399 -14.18 8.95 -3.75
CA THR A 399 -14.27 8.14 -5.00
C THR A 399 -14.77 6.71 -4.78
N ALA A 400 -15.03 6.31 -3.54
CA ALA A 400 -15.84 5.13 -3.22
C ALA A 400 -17.31 5.35 -3.64
N LYS A 401 -17.97 4.29 -4.15
CA LYS A 401 -19.39 4.29 -4.57
C LYS A 401 -20.33 3.65 -3.53
N MET A 402 -19.78 3.23 -2.41
CA MET A 402 -20.43 2.67 -1.23
C MET A 402 -20.13 3.57 -0.02
N PRO A 403 -20.81 3.35 1.13
CA PRO A 403 -20.48 4.02 2.38
C PRO A 403 -18.98 3.85 2.69
N ALA A 404 -18.29 4.96 2.98
CA ALA A 404 -16.85 4.98 3.08
C ALA A 404 -16.36 5.81 4.27
N LEU A 405 -15.49 5.19 5.07
CA LEU A 405 -14.89 5.78 6.26
C LEU A 405 -13.38 5.59 6.27
N LEU A 406 -12.68 6.50 6.94
CA LEU A 406 -11.32 6.31 7.39
C LEU A 406 -11.32 6.37 8.92
N LEU A 407 -10.73 5.39 9.57
CA LEU A 407 -10.54 5.34 11.02
C LEU A 407 -9.05 5.56 11.31
N GLU A 408 -8.73 6.68 11.95
CA GLU A 408 -7.48 6.86 12.67
C GLU A 408 -7.63 6.16 14.03
N CYS A 409 -6.85 5.11 14.28
CA CYS A 409 -7.12 4.19 15.40
C CYS A 409 -6.52 4.67 16.74
N GLY A 410 -5.62 5.64 16.71
CA GLY A 410 -4.93 6.24 17.84
C GLY A 410 -3.66 6.96 17.41
N VAL A 411 -3.11 7.83 18.26
CA VAL A 411 -2.00 8.73 17.95
C VAL A 411 -0.66 8.03 18.21
N ILE A 412 0.02 7.53 17.17
CA ILE A 412 1.26 6.72 17.33
C ILE A 412 2.50 7.51 17.76
N VAL A 413 2.41 8.84 17.80
CA VAL A 413 3.44 9.70 18.44
C VAL A 413 3.22 9.91 19.94
N ASN A 414 2.10 9.45 20.51
CA ASN A 414 1.89 9.37 21.95
C ASN A 414 2.59 8.13 22.51
N ARG A 415 3.50 8.30 23.48
CA ARG A 415 4.38 7.21 23.92
C ARG A 415 3.66 6.10 24.66
N ALA A 416 2.51 6.38 25.28
CA ALA A 416 1.71 5.40 26.00
C ALA A 416 0.64 4.76 25.10
N GLU A 417 0.09 5.50 24.14
CA GLU A 417 -0.87 4.95 23.18
C GLU A 417 -0.17 4.06 22.14
N GLU A 418 1.04 4.41 21.69
CA GLU A 418 1.85 3.57 20.79
C GLU A 418 2.06 2.15 21.35
N GLU A 419 2.27 2.00 22.66
CA GLU A 419 2.44 0.68 23.28
C GLU A 419 1.15 -0.13 23.30
N LYS A 420 0.00 0.52 23.53
CA LYS A 420 -1.32 -0.11 23.42
C LYS A 420 -1.59 -0.56 21.98
N LEU A 421 -1.38 0.33 21.01
CA LEU A 421 -1.55 0.07 19.57
C LEU A 421 -0.57 -1.00 19.01
N ASN A 422 0.42 -1.44 19.80
CA ASN A 422 1.31 -2.57 19.51
C ASN A 422 0.95 -3.87 20.26
N ASN A 423 0.03 -3.83 21.23
CA ASN A 423 -0.39 -4.98 22.01
C ASN A 423 -1.55 -5.72 21.31
N ALA A 424 -1.42 -7.02 21.07
CA ALA A 424 -2.43 -7.82 20.37
C ALA A 424 -3.77 -8.02 21.14
N VAL A 425 -3.89 -7.48 22.36
CA VAL A 425 -5.12 -7.51 23.18
C VAL A 425 -5.92 -6.20 23.06
N TYR A 426 -5.37 -5.17 22.41
CA TYR A 426 -5.94 -3.81 22.30
C TYR A 426 -6.21 -3.43 20.84
#